data_AF-A0A3D4S486-F1
#
_entry.id   AF-A0A3D4S486-F1
#
_cell.length_a   1.000
_cell.length_b   1.000
_cell.length_c   1.000
_cell.angle_alpha   90.00
_cell.angle_beta   90.00
_cell.angle_gamma   90.00
#
_symmetry.space_group_name_H-M   'P 1'
#
loop_
_entity.id
_entity.type
_entity.pdbx_description
1 polymer ?
#
loop_
_entity_poly.entity_id
_entity_poly.type
_entity_poly.pdbx_seq_one_letter_code
_entity_poly.pdbx_strand_id
1 'polypeptide(L)' 'MNMANSKLKEIISRIEKTMVADEPNRTRHFAHLGEEVCAVTYQPEENLFKLEDFKNQQTYQFDDIDLVAIEVYEIL' A
#
# COMPACT_ATOMS: atom_id res chain seq x y z
N MET A 1 -7.78 9.46 26.39
CA MET A 1 -7.73 10.25 25.15
C MET A 1 -7.49 9.27 24.01
N ASN A 2 -8.53 8.89 23.26
CA ASN A 2 -8.33 8.16 22.01
C ASN A 2 -7.91 9.19 20.96
N MET A 3 -6.61 9.34 20.73
CA MET A 3 -6.17 9.90 19.45
C MET A 3 -6.69 8.95 18.39
N ALA A 4 -7.59 9.42 17.52
CA ALA A 4 -7.90 8.68 16.31
C ALA A 4 -6.56 8.47 15.57
N ASN A 5 -6.06 7.24 15.54
CA ASN A 5 -4.88 6.93 14.74
C ASN A 5 -5.17 7.37 13.31
N SER A 6 -4.25 8.13 12.73
CA SER A 6 -4.36 8.53 11.34
C SER A 6 -4.33 7.28 10.46
N LYS A 7 -5.41 7.02 9.73
CA LYS A 7 -5.49 5.91 8.75
C LYS A 7 -4.31 5.95 7.78
N LEU A 8 -3.90 7.14 7.35
CA LEU A 8 -2.75 7.30 6.45
C LEU A 8 -1.44 6.83 7.11
N LYS A 9 -1.21 7.15 8.39
CA LYS A 9 -0.05 6.62 9.14
C LYS A 9 -0.09 5.09 9.25
N GLU A 10 -1.28 4.51 9.43
CA GLU A 10 -1.43 3.05 9.47
C GLU A 10 -1.16 2.41 8.09
N ILE A 11 -1.58 3.05 7.00
CA ILE A 11 -1.29 2.61 5.63
C ILE A 11 0.21 2.66 5.36
N ILE A 12 0.86 3.80 5.62
CA ILE A 12 2.32 3.98 5.44
C ILE A 12 3.07 2.91 6.22
N SER A 13 2.77 2.72 7.52
CA SER A 13 3.43 1.70 8.35
C SER A 13 3.25 0.27 7.83
N ARG A 14 2.12 -0.03 7.16
CA ARG A 14 1.89 -1.34 6.53
C ARG A 14 2.68 -1.50 5.23
N ILE A 15 2.86 -0.43 4.47
CA ILE A 15 3.68 -0.42 3.25
C ILE A 15 5.16 -0.50 3.61
N GLU A 16 5.66 0.24 4.61
CA GLU A 16 7.06 0.15 5.07
C GLU A 16 7.49 -1.27 5.43
N LYS A 17 6.57 -2.08 5.99
CA LYS A 17 6.85 -3.49 6.31
C LYS A 17 7.15 -4.35 5.08
N THR A 18 6.66 -3.99 3.90
CA THR A 18 6.99 -4.71 2.66
C THR A 18 8.39 -4.40 2.14
N MET A 19 9.01 -3.34 2.65
CA MET A 19 10.37 -2.93 2.29
C MET A 19 11.46 -3.68 3.08
N VAL A 20 11.08 -4.45 4.10
CA VAL A 20 12.02 -5.22 4.92
C VAL A 20 12.66 -6.31 4.07
N ALA A 21 14.00 -6.37 4.07
CA ALA A 21 14.78 -7.20 3.14
C ALA A 21 14.43 -8.70 3.18
N ASP A 22 14.06 -9.21 4.37
CA ASP A 22 13.74 -10.62 4.62
C ASP A 22 12.24 -10.95 4.48
N GLU A 23 11.39 -10.00 4.05
CA GLU A 23 9.98 -10.29 3.83
C GLU A 23 9.83 -11.10 2.53
N PRO A 24 9.41 -12.38 2.60
CA PRO A 24 9.29 -13.24 1.42
C PRO A 24 8.17 -12.78 0.49
N ASN A 25 7.20 -12.03 1.02
CA ASN A 25 6.09 -11.47 0.28
C ASN A 25 6.07 -9.95 0.45
N ARG A 26 6.72 -9.25 -0.49
CA ARG A 26 6.77 -7.77 -0.52
C ARG A 26 5.48 -7.14 -1.03
N THR A 27 4.38 -7.89 -1.04
CA THR A 27 3.04 -7.45 -1.41
C THR A 27 2.15 -7.31 -0.18
N ARG A 28 1.45 -6.18 -0.09
CA ARG A 28 0.45 -5.92 0.95
C ARG A 28 -0.93 -5.71 0.33
N HIS A 29 -1.88 -6.53 0.75
CA HIS A 29 -3.28 -6.42 0.36
C HIS A 29 -4.04 -5.49 1.32
N PHE A 30 -4.95 -4.71 0.74
CA PHE A 30 -5.86 -3.79 1.41
C PHE A 30 -7.29 -4.18 1.06
N ALA A 31 -8.15 -4.27 2.09
CA ALA A 31 -9.51 -4.74 1.95
C ALA A 31 -10.50 -3.74 2.55
N HIS A 32 -11.61 -3.55 1.85
CA HIS A 32 -12.75 -2.77 2.30
C HIS A 32 -13.98 -3.68 2.35
N LEU A 33 -14.70 -3.69 3.48
CA LEU A 33 -15.88 -4.55 3.70
C LEU A 33 -15.67 -6.05 3.41
N GLY A 34 -14.44 -6.55 3.60
CA GLY A 34 -14.09 -7.97 3.40
C GLY A 34 -13.71 -8.34 1.96
N GLU A 35 -13.73 -7.38 1.03
CA GLU A 35 -13.25 -7.54 -0.33
C GLU A 35 -11.88 -6.87 -0.49
N GLU A 36 -10.93 -7.56 -1.11
CA GLU A 36 -9.65 -6.94 -1.47
C GLU A 36 -9.89 -5.91 -2.58
N VAL A 37 -9.47 -4.67 -2.34
CA VAL A 37 -9.69 -3.55 -3.28
C VAL A 37 -8.42 -3.15 -4.00
N CYS A 38 -7.26 -3.32 -3.35
CA CYS A 38 -5.96 -3.11 -3.97
C CYS A 38 -4.83 -3.85 -3.27
N ALA A 39 -3.68 -3.93 -3.95
CA ALA A 39 -2.44 -4.43 -3.38
C ALA A 39 -1.24 -3.56 -3.76
N VAL A 40 -0.32 -3.36 -2.81
CA VAL A 40 0.95 -2.64 -3.03
C VAL A 40 2.09 -3.62 -2.98
N THR A 41 2.92 -3.65 -4.01
CA THR A 41 4.15 -4.46 -4.07
C THR A 41 5.37 -3.56 -4.14
N TYR A 42 6.32 -3.74 -3.23
CA TYR A 42 7.59 -3.01 -3.27
C TYR A 42 8.62 -3.73 -4.15
N GLN A 43 9.18 -2.99 -5.11
CA GLN A 43 10.18 -3.45 -6.08
C GLN A 43 11.55 -2.83 -5.71
N PRO A 44 12.42 -3.54 -4.96
CA PRO A 44 13.66 -2.97 -4.41
C PRO A 44 14.71 -2.64 -5.48
N GLU A 45 14.72 -3.35 -6.60
CA GLU A 45 15.69 -3.13 -7.69
C GLU A 45 15.47 -1.77 -8.36
N GLU A 46 14.22 -1.32 -8.38
CA GLU A 46 13.80 -0.05 -9.00
C GLU A 46 13.50 1.03 -7.94
N ASN A 47 13.42 0.66 -6.67
CA ASN A 47 12.94 1.50 -5.57
C ASN A 47 11.55 2.09 -5.87
N LEU A 48 10.64 1.25 -6.36
CA LEU A 48 9.28 1.63 -6.74
C LEU A 48 8.21 0.82 -5.97
N PHE A 49 7.04 1.43 -5.82
CA PHE A 49 5.83 0.79 -5.33
C PHE A 49 4.88 0.57 -6.50
N LYS A 50 4.58 -0.68 -6.80
CA LYS A 50 3.54 -1.07 -7.75
C LYS A 50 2.21 -1.17 -6.99
N LEU A 51 1.21 -0.38 -7.36
CA LEU A 51 -0.15 -0.49 -6.87
C LEU A 51 -1.03 -1.16 -7.92
N GLU A 52 -1.75 -2.21 -7.52
CA GLU A 52 -2.77 -2.87 -8.33
C GLU A 52 -4.15 -2.50 -7.78
N ASP A 53 -4.94 -1.77 -8.56
CA ASP A 53 -6.35 -1.46 -8.28
C ASP A 53 -7.23 -2.53 -8.91
N PHE A 54 -7.83 -3.37 -8.08
CA PHE A 54 -8.60 -4.53 -8.53
C PHE A 54 -9.97 -4.13 -9.09
N LYS A 55 -10.53 -3.00 -8.62
CA LYS A 55 -11.84 -2.52 -9.06
C LYS A 55 -11.76 -1.95 -10.47
N ASN A 56 -10.73 -1.13 -10.75
CA ASN A 56 -10.54 -0.50 -12.05
C ASN A 56 -9.65 -1.31 -12.99
N GLN A 57 -9.06 -2.43 -12.52
CA GLN A 57 -8.11 -3.26 -13.27
C GLN A 57 -6.92 -2.45 -13.80
N GLN A 58 -6.43 -1.54 -12.97
CA GLN A 58 -5.35 -0.63 -13.30
C GLN A 58 -4.15 -0.90 -12.42
N THR A 59 -2.98 -0.57 -12.96
CA THR A 59 -1.72 -0.66 -12.24
C THR A 59 -0.99 0.67 -12.34
N TYR A 60 -0.50 1.13 -11.20
CA TYR A 60 0.26 2.36 -11.06
C TYR A 60 1.63 2.06 -10.47
N GLN A 61 2.60 2.94 -10.74
CA GLN A 61 3.91 2.89 -10.11
C GLN A 61 4.19 4.24 -9.46
N PHE A 62 4.76 4.20 -8.28
CA PHE A 62 5.14 5.36 -7.49
C PHE A 62 6.57 5.20 -6.99
N ASP A 63 7.33 6.30 -6.99
CA ASP A 63 8.66 6.41 -6.39
C ASP A 63 8.61 6.98 -4.96
N ASP A 64 7.45 7.45 -4.53
CA ASP A 64 7.21 8.04 -3.20
C ASP A 64 6.16 7.23 -2.42
N ILE A 65 6.52 6.83 -1.20
CA ILE A 65 5.65 6.08 -0.29
C ILE A 65 4.41 6.90 0.13
N ASP A 66 4.54 8.21 0.25
CA ASP A 66 3.44 9.09 0.63
C ASP A 66 2.39 9.14 -0.49
N LEU A 67 2.82 9.17 -1.76
CA LEU A 67 1.91 9.19 -2.92
C LEU A 67 1.14 7.88 -3.06
N VAL A 68 1.81 6.73 -2.99
CA VAL A 68 1.10 5.44 -3.02
C VAL A 68 0.18 5.26 -1.81
N ALA A 69 0.55 5.79 -0.64
CA ALA A 69 -0.30 5.74 0.55
C ALA A 69 -1.57 6.60 0.41
N ILE A 70 -1.47 7.77 -0.24
CA ILE A 70 -2.62 8.61 -0.57
C ILE A 70 -3.55 7.86 -1.54
N GLU A 71 -3.01 7.26 -2.60
CA GLU A 71 -3.82 6.51 -3.57
C GLU A 71 -4.53 5.31 -2.90
N VAL A 72 -3.83 4.55 -2.04
CA VAL A 72 -4.45 3.48 -1.24
C VAL A 72 -5.54 4.03 -0.31
N TYR A 73 -5.34 5.19 0.30
CA TYR A 73 -6.34 5.83 1.15
C TYR A 73 -7.58 6.25 0.36
N GLU A 74 -7.43 6.69 -0.89
CA GLU A 74 -8.55 7.06 -1.77
C GLU A 74 -9.33 5.84 -2.28
N ILE A 75 -8.66 4.70 -2.48
CA ILE A 75 -9.29 3.42 -2.86
C ILE A 75 -10.07 2.80 -1.67
N LEU A 76 -9.56 2.94 -0.45
CA LEU A 76 -10.10 2.35 0.79
C LEU A 76 -11.35 3.05 1.34
#